data_AF-A0AAJ7DY76-F1
#
_entry.id   AF-A0AAJ7DY76-F1
#
_cell.length_a   1.000
_cell.length_b   1.000
_cell.length_c   1.000
_cell.angle_alpha   90.00
_cell.angle_beta   90.00
_cell.angle_gamma   90.00
#
_symmetry.space_group_name_H-M   'P 1'
#
loop_
_entity.id
_entity.type
_entity.pdbx_description
1 polymer ?
#
loop_
_entity_poly.entity_id
_entity_poly.type
_entity_poly.pdbx_seq_one_letter_code
_entity_poly.pdbx_strand_id
1 'polypeptide(L)' 'MIKREILELYKKLLRYGANLKFTDKKYYIHRIRKDFLDNRNLTDKKEIEFHYKKGLEVLKRQRIV' A
#
# COMPACT_ATOMS: atom_id res chain seq x y z
N MET A 1 -14.84 6.06 4.19
CA MET A 1 -13.87 5.44 3.26
C MET A 1 -14.45 4.14 2.74
N ILE A 2 -14.48 3.94 1.42
CA ILE A 2 -15.15 2.78 0.82
C ILE A 2 -14.12 1.66 0.69
N LYS A 3 -14.46 0.42 1.11
CA LYS A 3 -13.60 -0.77 1.02
C LYS A 3 -12.92 -0.95 -0.35
N ARG A 4 -13.60 -0.50 -1.42
CA ARG A 4 -13.09 -0.45 -2.80
C ARG A 4 -11.82 0.39 -2.94
N GLU A 5 -11.73 1.55 -2.30
CA GLU A 5 -10.58 2.45 -2.39
C GLU A 5 -9.33 1.81 -1.79
N ILE A 6 -9.48 1.09 -0.68
CA ILE A 6 -8.40 0.32 -0.03
C ILE A 6 -7.88 -0.77 -0.96
N LEU A 7 -8.79 -1.52 -1.61
CA LEU A 7 -8.42 -2.58 -2.53
C LEU A 7 -7.75 -2.02 -3.80
N GLU A 8 -8.19 -0.87 -4.28
CA GLU A 8 -7.53 -0.17 -5.38
C GLU A 8 -6.12 0.31 -5.00
N LEU A 9 -5.95 0.85 -3.78
CA LEU A 9 -4.64 1.21 -3.26
C LEU A 9 -3.70 -0.01 -3.18
N TYR A 10 -4.19 -1.14 -2.66
CA TYR A 10 -3.44 -2.39 -2.60
C TYR A 10 -2.94 -2.83 -3.99
N LYS A 11 -3.83 -2.86 -4.99
CA LYS A 11 -3.47 -3.22 -6.38
C LYS A 11 -2.43 -2.27 -6.96
N LYS A 12 -2.58 -0.96 -6.73
CA LYS A 12 -1.61 0.05 -7.21
C LYS A 12 -0.24 -0.14 -6.57
N LEU A 13 -0.18 -0.40 -5.26
CA LEU A 13 1.08 -0.67 -4.55
C LEU A 13 1.76 -1.94 -5.07
N LEU A 14 1.02 -3.03 -5.33
CA LEU A 14 1.59 -4.24 -5.93
C LEU A 14 2.15 -3.99 -7.34
N ARG A 15 1.41 -3.24 -8.17
CA ARG A 15 1.85 -2.88 -9.52
C ARG A 15 3.09 -2.01 -9.48
N TYR A 16 3.17 -1.06 -8.54
CA TYR A 16 4.37 -0.27 -8.32
C TYR A 16 5.56 -1.16 -7.93
N GLY A 17 5.36 -2.08 -6.97
CA GLY A 17 6.38 -3.04 -6.54
C GLY A 17 6.97 -3.89 -7.67
N ALA A 18 6.13 -4.30 -8.63
CA ALA A 18 6.57 -5.04 -9.81
C ALA A 18 7.51 -4.23 -10.72
N ASN A 19 7.35 -2.91 -10.74
CA ASN A 19 8.12 -1.97 -11.57
C ASN A 19 9.37 -1.40 -10.88
N LEU A 20 9.66 -1.78 -9.62
CA LEU A 20 10.86 -1.31 -8.91
C LEU A 20 12.14 -1.78 -9.61
N LYS A 21 13.05 -0.85 -9.92
CA LYS A 21 14.32 -1.16 -10.61
C LYS A 21 15.48 -1.42 -9.65
N PHE A 22 15.50 -0.73 -8.51
CA PHE A 22 16.65 -0.69 -7.60
C PHE A 22 16.36 -1.28 -6.20
N THR A 23 15.21 -1.92 -6.02
CA THR A 23 14.79 -2.48 -4.74
C THR A 23 14.36 -3.93 -4.92
N ASP A 24 14.56 -4.76 -3.90
CA ASP A 24 14.08 -6.13 -3.91
C ASP A 24 12.53 -6.15 -4.03
N LYS A 25 12.07 -6.55 -5.23
CA LYS A 25 10.65 -6.64 -5.57
C LYS A 25 9.92 -7.64 -4.69
N LYS A 26 10.55 -8.79 -4.37
CA LYS A 26 9.93 -9.85 -3.57
C LYS A 26 9.74 -9.36 -2.15
N TYR A 27 10.77 -8.74 -1.57
CA TYR A 27 10.69 -8.14 -0.25
C TYR A 27 9.61 -7.06 -0.18
N TYR A 28 9.57 -6.14 -1.15
CA TYR A 28 8.56 -5.10 -1.20
C TYR A 28 7.13 -5.68 -1.26
N ILE A 29 6.87 -6.61 -2.19
CA ILE A 29 5.56 -7.24 -2.35
C ILE A 29 5.16 -8.02 -1.09
N HIS A 30 6.09 -8.75 -0.49
CA HIS A 30 5.85 -9.47 0.77
C HIS A 30 5.45 -8.51 1.89
N ARG A 31 6.17 -7.39 2.04
CA ARG A 31 5.88 -6.37 3.04
C ARG A 31 4.49 -5.75 2.87
N ILE A 32 4.12 -5.37 1.64
CA ILE A 32 2.78 -4.83 1.36
C ILE A 32 1.69 -5.86 1.69
N ARG A 33 1.88 -7.13 1.31
CA ARG A 33 0.92 -8.18 1.64
C ARG A 33 0.75 -8.36 3.15
N LYS A 34 1.87 -8.39 3.88
CA LYS A 34 1.89 -8.52 5.32
C LYS A 34 1.18 -7.35 6.01
N ASP A 35 1.51 -6.12 5.66
CA ASP A 35 0.89 -4.92 6.24
C ASP A 35 -0.64 -4.91 6.04
N PHE A 36 -1.15 -5.30 4.86
CA PHE A 36 -2.59 -5.37 4.61
C PHE A 36 -3.27 -6.55 5.31
N LEU A 37 -2.55 -7.66 5.50
CA LEU A 37 -3.06 -8.82 6.22
C LEU A 37 -3.16 -8.54 7.72
N ASP A 38 -2.10 -7.96 8.31
CA ASP A 38 -2.02 -7.60 9.72
C ASP A 38 -3.11 -6.58 10.09
N ASN A 39 -3.43 -5.66 9.17
CA ASN A 39 -4.48 -4.65 9.35
C ASN A 39 -5.87 -5.07 8.82
N ARG A 40 -6.09 -6.33 8.42
CA ARG A 40 -7.35 -6.77 7.80
C ARG A 40 -8.58 -6.55 8.69
N ASN A 41 -8.39 -6.69 10.00
CA ASN A 41 -9.44 -6.56 11.01
C ASN A 41 -9.41 -5.20 11.73
N LEU A 42 -8.61 -4.25 11.24
CA LEU A 42 -8.54 -2.91 11.80
C LEU A 42 -9.90 -2.22 11.61
N THR A 43 -10.50 -1.77 12.72
CA THR A 43 -11.81 -1.11 12.76
C THR A 43 -11.72 0.37 13.11
N ASP A 44 -10.59 0.82 13.67
CA ASP A 44 -10.39 2.23 13.99
C ASP A 44 -10.23 3.05 12.71
N LYS A 45 -11.17 3.98 12.50
CA LYS A 45 -11.19 4.86 11.34
C LYS A 45 -9.95 5.74 11.23
N LYS A 46 -9.37 6.20 12.36
CA LYS A 46 -8.18 7.06 12.34
C LYS A 46 -6.96 6.30 11.85
N GLU A 47 -6.75 5.10 12.38
CA GLU A 47 -5.66 4.22 11.96
C GLU A 47 -5.81 3.79 10.50
N ILE A 48 -7.03 3.43 10.09
CA ILE A 48 -7.32 3.11 8.68
C ILE A 48 -6.95 4.29 7.76
N GLU A 49 -7.34 5.50 8.13
CA GLU A 49 -7.04 6.70 7.35
C GLU A 49 -5.54 7.01 7.32
N PHE A 50 -4.85 6.84 8.44
CA PHE A 50 -3.39 6.98 8.53
C PHE A 50 -2.67 6.02 7.58
N HIS A 51 -2.99 4.72 7.65
CA HIS A 51 -2.42 3.71 6.77
C HIS A 51 -2.75 3.95 5.30
N TYR A 52 -3.97 4.38 5.00
CA TYR A 52 -4.39 4.71 3.65
C TYR A 52 -3.59 5.91 3.08
N LYS A 53 -3.47 7.00 3.83
CA LYS A 53 -2.66 8.17 3.45
C LYS A 53 -1.19 7.81 3.27
N LYS A 54 -0.63 6.99 4.17
CA LYS A 54 0.75 6.49 4.08
C LYS A 54 0.98 5.73 2.77
N GLY A 55 0.06 4.86 2.37
CA GLY A 55 0.15 4.13 1.10
C GLY A 55 0.05 5.04 -0.13
N LEU A 56 -0.80 6.08 -0.08
CA LEU A 56 -0.88 7.07 -1.15
C LEU A 56 0.43 7.87 -1.31
N GLU A 57 1.08 8.24 -0.22
CA GLU A 57 2.36 8.95 -0.25
C GLU A 57 3.48 8.12 -0.88
N VAL A 58 3.49 6.79 -0.69
CA VAL A 58 4.42 5.89 -1.39
C VAL A 58 4.24 5.99 -2.91
N LEU A 59 3.00 5.95 -3.40
CA LEU A 59 2.69 6.08 -4.82
C LEU A 59 2.93 7.50 -5.37
N LYS A 60 2.79 8.53 -4.53
CA LYS A 60 3.08 9.91 -4.91
C LYS A 60 4.58 10.12 -5.12
N ARG A 61 5.42 9.59 -4.23
CA ARG A 61 6.88 9.64 -4.37
C ARG A 61 7.38 8.93 -5.62
N GLN A 62 6.71 7.87 -6.08
CA GLN A 62 7.00 7.26 -7.38
C GLN A 62 6.86 8.25 -8.54
N ARG A 63 5.86 9.15 -8.51
CA ARG A 63 5.57 10.06 -9.62
C ARG A 63 6.52 11.25 -9.73
N ILE A 64 7.36 11.48 -8.72
CA ILE A 64 8.28 12.63 -8.64
C ILE A 64 9.70 12.25 -9.13
N VAL A 65 9.92 10.98 -9.49
CA VAL A 65 11.21 10.44 -9.97
C VAL A 65 11.14 10.09 -11.45
#